data_AF-A0AA37CVZ4-F1
#
_entry.id   AF-A0AA37CVZ4-F1
#
_cell.length_a   1.000
_cell.length_b   1.000
_cell.length_c   1.000
_cell.angle_alpha   90.00
_cell.angle_beta   90.00
_cell.angle_gamma   90.00
#
_symmetry.space_group_name_H-M   'P 1'
#
loop_
_entity.id
_entity.type
_entity.pdbx_description
1 polymer ?
#
loop_
_entity_poly.entity_id
_entity_poly.type
_entity_poly.pdbx_seq_one_letter_code
_entity_poly.pdbx_strand_id
1 'polypeptide(L)' 'MQNFRGYQIGSSLARFSLHELFAQSVDEIHMDARDIIVKTLNRMGGLVVGDSMPFYRGTVTPMILTRSGLIFNR' A
#
# COMPACT_ATOMS: atom_id res chain seq x y z
N MET A 1 -2.52 -16.35 -22.09
CA MET A 1 -2.37 -15.66 -20.78
C MET A 1 -3.59 -14.78 -20.56
N GLN A 2 -4.34 -14.97 -19.49
CA GLN A 2 -5.47 -14.08 -19.16
C GLN A 2 -4.95 -12.73 -18.65
N ASN A 3 -5.53 -11.63 -19.14
CA ASN A 3 -5.18 -10.27 -18.74
C ASN A 3 -6.12 -9.81 -17.63
N PHE A 4 -5.60 -9.70 -16.42
CA PHE A 4 -6.34 -9.29 -15.23
C PHE A 4 -6.16 -7.80 -14.87
N ARG A 5 -5.56 -7.01 -15.76
CA ARG A 5 -5.49 -5.54 -15.55
C ARG A 5 -6.89 -4.93 -15.63
N GLY A 6 -7.14 -3.90 -14.83
CA GLY A 6 -8.44 -3.21 -14.77
C GLY A 6 -9.46 -3.85 -13.83
N TYR A 7 -9.31 -5.13 -13.47
CA TYR A 7 -10.21 -5.83 -12.53
C TYR A 7 -9.97 -5.52 -11.06
N GLN A 8 -9.10 -4.56 -10.74
CA GLN A 8 -8.78 -4.12 -9.37
C GLN A 8 -8.28 -5.22 -8.42
N ILE A 9 -7.92 -6.40 -8.92
CA ILE A 9 -7.47 -7.56 -8.12
C ILE A 9 -6.30 -7.20 -7.20
N GLY A 10 -5.31 -6.46 -7.71
CA GLY A 10 -4.16 -6.04 -6.89
C GLY A 10 -4.55 -5.13 -5.72
N SER A 11 -5.51 -4.22 -5.92
CA SER A 11 -6.03 -3.35 -4.86
C SER A 11 -6.82 -4.15 -3.83
N SER A 12 -7.66 -5.10 -4.28
CA SER A 12 -8.41 -5.99 -3.38
C SER A 12 -7.49 -6.87 -2.55
N LEU A 13 -6.44 -7.42 -3.17
CA LEU A 13 -5.44 -8.23 -2.47
C LEU A 13 -4.70 -7.39 -1.42
N ALA A 14 -4.21 -6.20 -1.78
CA ALA A 14 -3.53 -5.31 -0.84
C ALA A 14 -4.44 -4.96 0.35
N ARG A 15 -5.70 -4.62 0.09
CA ARG A 15 -6.68 -4.29 1.14
C ARG A 15 -6.90 -5.47 2.09
N PHE A 16 -7.10 -6.67 1.55
CA PHE A 16 -7.28 -7.88 2.37
C PHE A 16 -6.03 -8.16 3.21
N SER A 17 -4.84 -8.14 2.60
CA SER A 17 -3.58 -8.38 3.32
C SER A 17 -3.35 -7.37 4.45
N LEU A 18 -3.62 -6.08 4.20
CA LEU A 18 -3.50 -5.04 5.23
C LEU A 18 -4.49 -5.25 6.37
N HIS A 19 -5.75 -5.58 6.05
CA HIS A 19 -6.77 -5.90 7.05
C HIS A 19 -6.32 -7.06 7.96
N GLU A 20 -5.84 -8.16 7.37
CA GLU A 20 -5.40 -9.33 8.13
C GLU A 20 -4.18 -9.04 9.02
N LEU A 21 -3.27 -8.19 8.58
CA LEU A 21 -2.14 -7.74 9.41
C LEU A 21 -2.62 -6.93 10.62
N PHE A 22 -3.52 -5.96 10.40
CA PHE A 22 -4.09 -5.17 11.50
C PHE A 22 -4.96 -6.02 12.44
N ALA A 23 -5.66 -7.04 11.93
CA ALA A 23 -6.40 -7.99 12.78
C ALA A 23 -5.47 -8.78 13.72
N GLN A 24 -4.20 -8.98 13.35
CA GLN A 24 -3.17 -9.66 14.14
C GLN A 24 -2.45 -8.73 15.14
N SER A 25 -3.09 -7.64 15.57
CA SER A 25 -2.52 -6.69 16.54
C SER A 25 -1.26 -5.95 16.05
N VAL A 26 -1.01 -5.90 14.74
CA VAL A 26 -0.03 -4.94 14.17
C VAL A 26 -0.65 -3.55 14.27
N ASP A 27 0.13 -2.55 14.69
CA ASP A 27 -0.35 -1.16 14.80
C ASP A 27 0.11 -0.30 13.63
N GLU A 28 1.32 -0.56 13.13
CA GLU A 28 1.94 0.16 12.04
C GLU A 28 2.67 -0.78 11.07
N ILE A 29 2.59 -0.47 9.79
CA ILE A 29 3.32 -1.16 8.72
C ILE A 29 4.21 -0.13 8.05
N HIS A 30 5.53 -0.35 8.15
CA HIS A 30 6.55 0.49 7.53
C HIS A 30 7.03 -0.20 6.25
N MET A 31 7.02 0.50 5.11
CA MET A 31 7.42 -0.08 3.83
C MET A 31 7.91 0.95 2.81
N ASP A 32 8.78 0.51 1.91
CA ASP A 32 9.13 1.25 0.71
C ASP A 32 8.27 0.80 -0.49
N ALA A 33 7.59 1.74 -1.13
CA ALA A 33 6.66 1.44 -2.22
C ALA A 33 7.08 2.11 -3.54
N ARG A 34 6.90 1.40 -4.66
CA ARG A 34 7.04 2.02 -6.00
C ARG A 34 5.88 2.96 -6.29
N ASP A 35 6.07 3.94 -7.15
CA ASP A 35 5.09 5.00 -7.47
C ASP A 35 3.64 4.53 -7.66
N ILE A 36 3.43 3.42 -8.38
CA ILE A 36 2.08 2.87 -8.61
C ILE A 36 1.44 2.31 -7.33
N ILE A 37 2.26 1.72 -6.47
CA ILE A 37 1.87 1.21 -5.16
C ILE A 37 1.67 2.38 -4.19
N VAL A 38 2.53 3.41 -4.21
CA VAL A 38 2.36 4.63 -3.41
C VAL A 38 0.99 5.26 -3.64
N LYS A 39 0.60 5.45 -4.91
CA LYS A 39 -0.73 5.97 -5.28
C LYS A 39 -1.88 5.09 -4.80
N THR A 40 -1.66 3.79 -4.69
CA THR A 40 -2.67 2.85 -4.21
C THR A 40 -2.78 2.88 -2.69
N LEU A 41 -1.65 2.87 -1.98
CA LEU A 41 -1.60 2.94 -0.51
C LEU A 41 -2.06 4.30 0.02
N ASN A 42 -1.72 5.42 -0.64
CA ASN A 42 -2.24 6.74 -0.29
C ASN A 42 -3.77 6.78 -0.32
N ARG A 43 -4.41 6.14 -1.32
CA ARG A 43 -5.88 6.02 -1.39
C ARG A 43 -6.46 5.12 -0.31
N MET A 44 -5.65 4.24 0.27
CA MET A 44 -6.01 3.39 1.40
C MET A 44 -5.69 4.02 2.76
N GLY A 45 -5.17 5.26 2.80
CA GLY A 45 -4.84 5.97 4.03
C GLY A 45 -3.39 5.80 4.51
N GLY A 46 -2.51 5.23 3.67
CA GLY A 46 -1.07 5.26 3.91
C GLY A 46 -0.48 6.66 3.78
N LEU A 47 0.61 6.92 4.49
CA LEU A 47 1.30 8.20 4.54
C LEU A 47 2.71 8.06 4.00
N VAL A 48 3.15 9.02 3.19
CA VAL A 48 4.56 9.17 2.81
C VAL A 48 5.30 9.82 3.97
N VAL A 49 6.42 9.22 4.38
CA VAL A 49 7.16 9.64 5.59
C VAL A 49 8.59 10.09 5.32
N GLY A 50 8.98 10.13 4.05
CA GLY A 50 10.31 10.55 3.65
C GLY A 50 10.42 10.73 2.15
N ASP A 51 11.61 11.17 1.72
CA ASP A 51 11.88 11.43 0.32
C ASP A 51 11.96 10.15 -0.50
N SER A 52 11.47 10.24 -1.72
CA SER A 52 11.64 9.20 -2.72
C SER A 52 13.12 9.02 -3.07
N MET A 53 13.56 7.76 -3.20
CA MET A 53 14.95 7.42 -3.53
C MET A 53 15.06 6.48 -4.74
N PRO A 54 16.12 6.61 -5.55
CA PRO A 54 16.41 5.65 -6.61
C PRO A 54 16.61 4.24 -6.05
N PHE A 55 15.92 3.26 -6.62
CA PHE A 55 16.02 1.85 -6.25
C PHE A 55 15.94 0.96 -7.49
N TYR A 56 17.12 0.50 -7.92
CA TYR A 56 17.35 -0.22 -9.18
C TYR A 56 16.81 0.57 -10.39
N ARG A 57 15.95 -0.05 -11.22
CA ARG A 57 15.36 0.55 -12.43
C ARG A 57 14.12 1.39 -12.14
N GLY A 58 14.08 2.09 -11.00
CA GLY A 58 12.93 2.92 -10.63
C GLY A 58 13.14 3.62 -9.30
N THR A 59 12.04 4.10 -8.73
CA THR A 59 12.01 4.83 -7.46
C THR A 59 11.19 4.05 -6.45
N VAL A 60 11.56 4.20 -5.17
CA VAL A 60 10.71 3.82 -4.05
C VAL A 60 10.54 5.00 -3.10
N THR A 61 9.40 5.05 -2.43
CA THR A 61 9.05 6.07 -1.46
C THR A 61 8.73 5.39 -0.13
N PRO A 62 9.34 5.81 0.99
CA PRO A 62 9.03 5.26 2.31
C PRO A 62 7.63 5.69 2.75
N MET A 63 6.87 4.73 3.26
CA MET A 63 5.49 4.89 3.68
C MET A 63 5.21 4.20 5.03
N ILE A 64 4.27 4.76 5.77
CA ILE A 64 3.67 4.13 6.96
C ILE A 64 2.16 3.97 6.72
N LEU A 65 1.63 2.79 7.05
CA LEU A 65 0.20 2.56 7.22
C LEU A 65 -0.08 2.29 8.69
N THR A 66 -1.09 2.95 9.24
CA THR A 66 -1.53 2.73 10.63
C THR A 66 -2.92 2.11 10.65
N ARG A 67 -3.22 1.35 11.71
CA ARG A 67 -4.55 0.76 11.91
C ARG A 67 -5.67 1.80 11.81
N SER A 68 -5.48 2.95 12.45
CA SER A 68 -6.47 4.04 12.49
C SER A 68 -6.55 4.84 11.20
N GLY A 69 -5.48 4.85 10.40
CA GLY A 69 -5.43 5.59 9.13
C GLY A 69 -6.11 4.85 7.98
N LEU A 70 -6.36 3.54 8.10
CA LEU A 70 -6.79 2.74 6.97
C LEU A 70 -8.23 3.04 6.53
N ILE A 71 -8.41 3.33 5.24
CA ILE A 71 -9.70 3.71 4.65
C ILE A 71 -10.32 2.53 3.89
N PHE A 72 -11.46 2.04 4.39
CA PHE A 72 -12.33 1.11 3.68
C PHE A 72 -13.53 1.87 3.10
N ASN A 73 -13.44 2.28 1.83
CA ASN A 73 -14.66 2.67 1.11
C ASN A 73 -15.50 1.41 0.88
N ARG A 74 -16.72 1.42 1.45
CA ARG A 74 -17.78 0.43 1.19
C ARG A 74 -18.26 0.51 -0.26
#